data_AF-A0A1B6H903-F1
#
_entry.id   AF-A0A1B6H903-F1
#
_cell.length_a   1.000
_cell.length_b   1.000
_cell.length_c   1.000
_cell.angle_alpha   90.00
_cell.angle_beta   90.00
_cell.angle_gamma   90.00
#
_symmetry.space_group_name_H-M   'P 1'
#
loop_
_entity.id
_entity.type
_entity.pdbx_description
1 polymer ?
#
loop_
_entity_poly.entity_id
_entity_poly.type
_entity_poly.pdbx_seq_one_letter_code
_entity_poly.pdbx_strand_id
1 'polypeptide(L)'
;MKRCATLCYYYIFGCRLLHSASAMASNVVNSEVIKQCKPLIPELSYTKHKGQSGRVGVFGGSKVFTGAPYFVGISALRTGADLIFVFCAQAAAQPIKSYSAELMVVPYL
;
A
#
# COMPACT_ATOMS: atom_id res chain seq x y z
N MET A 1 30.95 -5.45 14.35
CA MET A 1 29.65 -5.08 14.96
C MET A 1 29.52 -3.55 15.19
N LYS A 2 29.88 -2.70 14.23
CA LYS A 2 29.78 -1.21 14.38
C LYS A 2 29.02 -0.49 13.25
N ARG A 3 28.48 -1.21 12.26
CA ARG A 3 27.72 -0.62 11.14
C ARG A 3 26.19 -0.66 11.29
N CYS A 4 25.66 -1.31 12.33
CA CYS A 4 24.21 -1.43 12.53
C CYS A 4 23.58 -0.18 13.20
N ALA A 5 24.35 0.59 13.97
CA ALA A 5 23.82 1.74 14.72
C ALA A 5 23.53 2.97 13.85
N THR A 6 24.31 3.21 12.78
CA THR A 6 24.18 4.42 11.95
C THR A 6 22.93 4.40 11.06
N LEU A 7 22.48 3.22 10.62
CA LEU A 7 21.23 3.06 9.85
C LEU A 7 19.97 3.29 10.70
N CYS A 8 20.06 3.07 12.02
CA CYS A 8 18.97 3.36 12.95
C CYS A 8 18.76 4.88 13.10
N TYR A 9 19.83 5.68 12.97
CA TYR A 9 19.76 7.14 13.11
C TYR A 9 19.00 7.81 11.96
N TYR A 10 19.16 7.32 10.73
CA TYR A 10 18.38 7.82 9.58
C TYR A 10 16.88 7.50 9.68
N TYR A 11 16.51 6.39 10.33
CA TYR A 11 15.12 6.01 10.53
C TYR A 11 14.42 6.84 11.62
N ILE A 12 15.15 7.24 12.67
CA ILE A 12 14.61 8.11 13.74
C ILE A 12 14.51 9.58 13.30
N PHE A 13 15.45 10.09 12.48
CA PHE A 13 15.37 11.48 12.00
C PHE A 13 14.25 11.71 10.96
N GLY A 14 13.84 10.67 10.22
CA GLY A 14 12.66 10.73 9.35
C GLY A 14 11.31 10.73 10.08
N CYS A 15 11.28 10.27 11.34
CA CYS A 15 10.04 10.10 12.12
C CYS A 15 9.49 11.42 12.71
N ARG A 16 10.26 12.52 12.66
CA ARG A 16 9.76 13.86 13.04
C ARG A 16 8.92 14.54 11.95
N LEU A 17 8.91 14.03 10.71
CA LEU A 17 7.98 14.52 9.67
C LEU A 17 6.62 13.80 9.68
N LEU A 18 6.53 12.63 10.33
CA LEU A 18 5.30 11.83 10.35
C LEU A 18 4.30 12.23 11.45
N HIS A 19 4.72 13.04 12.43
CA HIS A 19 3.79 13.60 13.44
C HIS A 19 2.90 14.74 12.91
N SER A 20 3.17 15.28 11.70
CA SER A 20 2.34 16.32 11.10
C SER A 20 1.20 15.78 10.22
N ALA A 21 1.13 14.46 9.96
CA ALA A 21 0.12 13.87 9.07
C ALA A 21 -1.20 13.49 9.78
N SER A 22 -1.22 13.41 11.12
CA SER A 22 -2.40 12.96 11.88
C SER A 22 -3.49 14.04 12.05
N ALA A 23 -3.28 15.26 11.52
CA ALA A 23 -4.23 16.38 11.63
C ALA A 23 -5.22 16.51 10.46
N MET A 24 -5.24 15.58 9.49
CA MET A 24 -6.16 15.65 8.32
C MET A 24 -7.34 14.67 8.38
N ALA A 25 -7.72 14.18 9.56
CA ALA A 25 -8.78 13.18 9.71
C ALA A 25 -10.14 13.75 10.17
N SER A 26 -10.32 15.07 10.26
CA SER A 26 -11.58 15.64 10.74
C SER A 26 -12.12 16.75 9.84
N ASN A 27 -13.22 16.42 9.14
CA ASN A 27 -14.27 17.32 8.65
C ASN A 27 -14.07 18.08 7.33
N VAL A 28 -13.81 17.39 6.21
CA VAL A 28 -14.13 17.97 4.89
C VAL A 28 -14.48 16.85 3.89
N VAL A 29 -15.64 16.19 4.05
CA VAL A 29 -16.26 15.56 2.88
C VAL A 29 -16.94 16.69 2.10
N ASN A 30 -16.13 17.51 1.44
CA ASN A 30 -16.63 18.60 0.62
C ASN A 30 -17.28 18.00 -0.63
N SER A 31 -18.57 18.27 -0.85
CA SER A 31 -19.33 17.77 -1.99
C SER A 31 -18.72 18.17 -3.33
N GLU A 32 -18.01 19.28 -3.39
CA GLU A 32 -17.32 19.76 -4.58
C GLU A 32 -16.11 18.88 -4.92
N VAL A 33 -15.35 18.43 -3.92
CA VAL A 33 -14.21 17.53 -4.12
C VAL A 33 -14.68 16.16 -4.64
N ILE A 34 -15.78 15.63 -4.09
CA ILE A 34 -16.35 14.36 -4.59
C ILE A 34 -16.79 14.48 -6.05
N LYS A 35 -17.45 15.59 -6.41
CA LYS A 35 -17.86 15.86 -7.80
C LYS A 35 -16.66 15.86 -8.76
N GLN A 36 -15.52 16.39 -8.31
CA GLN A 36 -14.27 16.40 -9.07
C GLN A 36 -13.59 15.03 -9.17
N CYS A 37 -13.71 14.18 -8.15
CA CYS A 37 -13.11 12.84 -8.15
C CYS A 37 -13.92 11.81 -8.94
N LYS A 38 -15.23 12.02 -9.13
CA LYS A 38 -16.12 11.11 -9.87
C LYS A 38 -15.60 10.71 -11.27
N PRO A 39 -15.08 11.62 -12.13
CA PRO A 39 -14.52 11.25 -13.44
C PRO A 39 -13.21 10.46 -13.37
N LEU A 40 -12.54 10.39 -12.21
CA LEU A 40 -11.30 9.61 -12.05
C LEU A 40 -11.55 8.10 -11.93
N ILE A 41 -12.78 7.71 -11.59
CA ILE A 41 -13.15 6.31 -11.40
C ILE A 41 -13.44 5.69 -12.78
N PRO A 42 -12.72 4.62 -13.17
CA PRO A 42 -12.95 3.99 -14.46
C PRO A 42 -14.32 3.33 -14.52
N GLU A 43 -15.05 3.51 -15.62
CA GLU A 43 -16.30 2.80 -15.86
C GLU A 43 -16.06 1.30 -16.11
N LEU A 44 -16.94 0.46 -15.54
CA LEU A 44 -16.91 -0.98 -15.75
C LEU A 44 -17.53 -1.31 -17.11
N SER A 45 -16.74 -1.90 -18.01
CA SER A 45 -17.19 -2.33 -19.34
C SER A 45 -16.77 -3.78 -19.61
N TYR A 46 -17.63 -4.54 -20.28
CA TYR A 46 -17.37 -5.93 -20.68
C TYR A 46 -16.23 -6.08 -21.70
N THR A 47 -15.85 -4.98 -22.37
CA THR A 47 -14.72 -4.96 -23.30
C THR A 47 -13.37 -4.81 -22.60
N LYS A 48 -13.37 -4.44 -21.31
CA LYS A 48 -12.13 -4.25 -20.55
C LYS A 48 -11.62 -5.56 -19.98
N HIS A 49 -10.30 -5.71 -19.94
CA HIS A 49 -9.60 -6.89 -19.46
C HIS A 49 -8.78 -6.59 -18.20
N LYS A 50 -8.38 -7.66 -17.49
CA LYS A 50 -7.66 -7.58 -16.22
C LYS A 50 -6.45 -6.65 -16.29
N GLY A 51 -6.39 -5.69 -15.37
CA GLY A 51 -5.28 -4.75 -15.25
C GLY A 51 -5.45 -3.47 -16.07
N GLN A 52 -6.63 -3.23 -16.67
CA GLN A 52 -6.98 -1.95 -17.29
C GLN A 52 -7.67 -1.00 -16.32
N SER A 53 -8.27 -1.50 -15.23
CA SER A 53 -8.95 -0.68 -14.22
C SER A 53 -8.05 -0.34 -13.03
N GLY A 54 -6.79 -0.76 -13.06
CA GLY A 54 -5.77 -0.34 -12.08
C GLY A 54 -4.77 -1.44 -11.75
N ARG A 55 -3.48 -1.09 -11.72
CA ARG A 55 -2.39 -1.95 -11.25
C ARG A 55 -1.63 -1.21 -10.16
N VAL A 56 -1.54 -1.80 -8.98
CA VAL A 56 -0.94 -1.16 -7.81
C VAL A 56 0.25 -1.98 -7.32
N GLY A 57 1.38 -1.30 -7.10
CA GLY A 57 2.58 -1.87 -6.51
C GLY A 57 2.78 -1.36 -5.09
N VAL A 58 2.85 -2.27 -4.13
CA VAL A 58 3.12 -1.97 -2.72
C VAL A 58 4.53 -2.44 -2.40
N PHE A 59 5.37 -1.53 -1.93
CA PHE A 59 6.75 -1.83 -1.53
C PHE A 59 6.89 -1.74 -0.02
N GLY A 60 7.46 -2.77 0.59
CA GLY A 60 7.81 -2.76 2.00
C GLY A 60 7.57 -4.09 2.66
N GLY A 61 7.41 -4.05 3.97
CA GLY A 61 7.35 -5.26 4.79
C GLY A 61 8.73 -5.71 5.24
N SER A 62 8.78 -6.16 6.49
CA SER A 62 9.98 -6.69 7.14
C SER A 62 9.63 -7.95 7.89
N LYS A 63 10.64 -8.65 8.43
CA LYS A 63 10.43 -9.84 9.28
C LYS A 63 9.44 -9.58 10.43
N VAL A 64 9.43 -8.35 10.96
CA VAL A 64 8.59 -7.95 12.10
C VAL A 64 7.28 -7.30 11.65
N PHE A 65 7.32 -6.56 10.54
CA PHE A 65 6.16 -5.80 10.05
C PHE A 65 5.66 -6.35 8.72
N THR A 66 4.85 -7.40 8.78
CA THR A 66 4.21 -8.02 7.61
C THR A 66 2.79 -7.49 7.34
N GLY A 67 2.12 -6.95 8.37
CA GLY A 67 0.73 -6.49 8.25
C GLY A 67 0.56 -5.22 7.41
N ALA A 68 1.49 -4.26 7.51
CA ALA A 68 1.40 -3.00 6.79
C ALA A 68 1.25 -3.16 5.26
N PRO A 69 2.13 -3.91 4.55
CA PRO A 69 1.96 -4.12 3.11
C PRO A 69 0.69 -4.91 2.76
N TYR A 70 0.25 -5.81 3.64
CA TYR A 70 -1.01 -6.54 3.46
C TYR A 70 -2.23 -5.61 3.49
N PHE A 71 -2.34 -4.74 4.51
CA PHE A 71 -3.48 -3.84 4.65
C PHE A 71 -3.59 -2.85 3.49
N VAL A 72 -2.47 -2.27 3.05
CA VAL A 72 -2.46 -1.39 1.87
C VAL A 72 -2.92 -2.15 0.62
N GLY A 73 -2.42 -3.37 0.42
CA GLY A 73 -2.80 -4.21 -0.72
C GLY A 73 -4.28 -4.58 -0.70
N ILE A 74 -4.80 -5.11 0.40
CA ILE A 74 -6.21 -5.52 0.46
C ILE A 74 -7.17 -4.33 0.37
N SER A 75 -6.83 -3.17 0.97
CA SER A 75 -7.61 -1.95 0.81
C SER A 75 -7.67 -1.51 -0.64
N ALA A 76 -6.56 -1.58 -1.37
CA ALA A 76 -6.53 -1.25 -2.79
C ALA A 76 -7.41 -2.20 -3.64
N LEU A 77 -7.38 -3.52 -3.36
CA LEU A 77 -8.31 -4.48 -4.00
C LEU A 77 -9.77 -4.10 -3.71
N ARG A 78 -10.08 -3.78 -2.46
CA ARG A 78 -11.45 -3.41 -2.03
C ARG A 78 -11.93 -2.10 -2.64
N THR A 79 -11.04 -1.17 -2.95
CA THR A 79 -11.38 0.06 -3.68
C THR A 79 -11.61 -0.15 -5.18
N GLY A 80 -11.29 -1.33 -5.72
CA GLY A 80 -11.53 -1.68 -7.13
C GLY A 80 -10.28 -1.77 -8.00
N ALA A 81 -9.09 -1.92 -7.43
CA ALA A 81 -7.89 -2.24 -8.22
C ALA A 81 -7.93 -3.68 -8.75
N ASP A 82 -7.53 -3.89 -10.01
CA ASP A 82 -7.58 -5.22 -10.65
C ASP A 82 -6.44 -6.14 -10.21
N LEU A 83 -5.24 -5.56 -10.07
CA LEU A 83 -4.00 -6.29 -9.84
C LEU A 83 -3.16 -5.58 -8.79
N ILE A 84 -2.76 -6.30 -7.75
CA ILE A 84 -1.86 -5.80 -6.72
C ILE A 84 -0.64 -6.68 -6.56
N PHE A 85 0.51 -6.03 -6.67
CA PHE A 85 1.82 -6.61 -6.48
C PHE A 85 2.39 -6.10 -5.16
N VAL A 86 2.77 -7.03 -4.28
CA VAL A 86 3.42 -6.70 -3.02
C VAL A 86 4.88 -7.13 -3.11
N PHE A 87 5.78 -6.16 -3.17
CA PHE A 87 7.21 -6.36 -3.12
C PHE A 87 7.66 -6.30 -1.67
N CYS A 88 8.11 -7.43 -1.12
CA CYS A 88 8.49 -7.53 0.27
C CYS A 88 9.78 -8.31 0.50
N ALA A 89 10.34 -8.17 1.69
CA ALA A 89 11.45 -9.01 2.13
C ALA A 89 11.04 -10.49 2.11
N GLN A 90 11.98 -11.39 1.81
CA GLN A 90 11.69 -12.82 1.69
C GLN A 90 11.10 -13.44 2.97
N ALA A 91 11.51 -12.95 4.15
CA ALA A 91 10.95 -13.35 5.44
C ALA A 91 9.48 -12.96 5.63
N ALA A 92 9.01 -11.90 4.96
CA ALA A 92 7.65 -11.39 5.05
C ALA A 92 6.70 -12.03 4.02
N ALA A 93 7.24 -12.67 2.98
CA ALA A 93 6.44 -13.19 1.88
C ALA A 93 5.50 -14.32 2.32
N GLN A 94 5.97 -15.24 3.17
CA GLN A 94 5.17 -16.38 3.62
C GLN A 94 3.96 -15.95 4.47
N PRO A 95 4.12 -15.09 5.50
CA PRO A 95 2.97 -14.56 6.24
C PRO A 95 1.97 -13.81 5.35
N ILE A 96 2.42 -12.93 4.46
CA ILE A 96 1.51 -12.12 3.62
C ILE A 96 0.70 -13.02 2.68
N LYS A 97 1.34 -14.02 2.06
CA LYS A 97 0.65 -15.01 1.20
C LYS A 97 -0.39 -15.83 1.97
N SER A 98 -0.16 -16.09 3.26
CA SER A 98 -1.10 -16.84 4.09
C SER A 98 -2.37 -16.06 4.45
N TYR A 99 -2.34 -14.72 4.38
CA TYR A 99 -3.50 -13.89 4.69
C TYR A 99 -4.52 -13.85 3.54
N SER A 100 -4.05 -13.80 2.29
CA SER A 100 -4.92 -13.80 1.11
C SER A 100 -4.18 -14.25 -0.14
N ALA A 101 -4.82 -15.12 -0.94
CA ALA A 101 -4.32 -15.56 -2.23
C ALA A 101 -4.55 -14.56 -3.38
N GLU A 102 -5.28 -13.45 -3.13
CA GLU A 102 -5.56 -12.42 -4.13
C GLU A 102 -4.33 -11.53 -4.41
N LEU A 103 -3.44 -11.39 -3.43
CA LEU A 103 -2.27 -10.52 -3.53
C LEU A 103 -1.10 -11.23 -4.22
N MET A 104 -0.52 -10.59 -5.23
CA MET A 104 0.68 -11.12 -5.90
C MET A 104 1.93 -10.73 -5.12
N VAL A 105 2.36 -11.60 -4.21
CA VAL A 105 3.51 -11.34 -3.33
C VAL A 105 4.80 -11.81 -3.98
N VAL A 106 5.72 -10.87 -4.18
CA VAL A 106 6.97 -11.05 -4.90
C VAL A 106 8.17 -10.73 -3.99
N PRO A 107 8.97 -11.74 -3.56
CA PRO A 107 10.08 -11.55 -2.65
C PRO A 107 11.37 -11.15 -3.39
N TYR A 108 11.51 -9.86 -3.74
CA TYR A 108 12.72 -9.32 -4.40
C TYR A 108 13.47 -8.24 -3.61
N LEU A 109 13.01 -7.89 -2.40
CA LEU A 109 13.65 -6.90 -1.51
C LEU A 109 14.47 -7.60 -0.40
#